data_AF-A0AAW7RTF5-F1
#
_entry.id   AF-A0AAW7RTF5-F1
#
_cell.length_a   1.000
_cell.length_b   1.000
_cell.length_c   1.000
_cell.angle_alpha   90.00
_cell.angle_beta   90.00
_cell.angle_gamma   90.00
#
_symmetry.space_group_name_H-M   'P 1'
#
loop_
_entity.id
_entity.type
_entity.pdbx_description
1 polymer ?
#
loop_
_entity_poly.entity_id
_entity_poly.type
_entity_poly.pdbx_seq_one_letter_code
_entity_poly.pdbx_strand_id
1 'polypeptide(L)'
;MAENKLVWKVADGAAHAGRHPVALEVSNPTPYYVSFGKVEGEVGGAFVEAGGGMVEPFGAQRFPLPGVMPSQRPTTVRYMTIDDYGGRSTITKKLTD
;
A
#
# COMPACT_ATOMS: atom_id res chain seq x y z
N MET A 1 -13.57 7.91 8.89
CA MET A 1 -12.23 7.62 9.39
C MET A 1 -11.20 7.87 8.30
N ALA A 2 -9.96 8.22 8.65
CA ALA A 2 -8.93 8.69 7.70
C ALA A 2 -8.56 7.61 6.67
N GLU A 3 -8.54 6.35 7.09
CA GLU A 3 -8.22 5.17 6.30
C GLU A 3 -9.15 4.96 5.09
N ASN A 4 -10.39 5.46 5.14
CA ASN A 4 -11.33 5.36 4.03
C ASN A 4 -11.03 6.37 2.92
N LYS A 5 -10.35 7.48 3.25
CA LYS A 5 -9.97 8.54 2.31
C LYS A 5 -8.65 8.28 1.60
N LEU A 6 -7.93 7.22 1.99
CA LEU A 6 -6.69 6.83 1.34
C LEU A 6 -6.94 6.42 -0.12
N VAL A 7 -6.05 6.92 -0.98
CA VAL A 7 -6.00 6.61 -2.41
C VAL A 7 -4.81 5.70 -2.65
N TRP A 8 -5.01 4.62 -3.39
CA TRP A 8 -4.00 3.59 -3.63
C TRP A 8 -3.81 3.35 -5.12
N LYS A 9 -2.55 3.31 -5.55
CA LYS A 9 -2.18 3.02 -6.94
C LYS A 9 -0.95 2.14 -7.00
N VAL A 10 -0.71 1.59 -8.19
CA VAL A 10 0.55 0.92 -8.51
C VAL A 10 1.61 1.98 -8.82
N ALA A 11 2.81 1.81 -8.30
CA ALA A 11 3.96 2.64 -8.61
C ALA A 11 5.16 1.75 -8.96
N ASP A 12 6.10 2.32 -9.70
CA ASP A 12 7.42 1.71 -9.81
C ASP A 12 8.16 1.93 -8.49
N GLY A 13 8.68 0.84 -7.95
CA GLY A 13 9.61 0.88 -6.83
C GLY A 13 10.98 1.41 -7.25
N ALA A 14 11.77 1.83 -6.28
CA ALA A 14 13.12 2.31 -6.53
C ALA A 14 13.95 1.22 -7.21
N ALA A 15 14.64 1.57 -8.29
CA ALA A 15 15.48 0.63 -9.01
C ALA A 15 16.58 0.11 -8.09
N HIS A 16 16.67 -1.22 -7.94
CA HIS A 16 17.74 -1.86 -7.19
C HIS A 16 18.35 -2.97 -8.03
N ALA A 17 19.67 -2.91 -8.24
CA ALA A 17 20.43 -3.88 -9.06
C ALA A 17 19.82 -4.11 -10.47
N GLY A 18 19.38 -3.05 -11.16
CA GLY A 18 18.83 -3.12 -12.52
C GLY A 18 17.42 -3.70 -12.63
N ARG A 19 16.75 -3.95 -11.49
CA ARG A 19 15.33 -4.32 -11.45
C ARG A 19 14.49 -3.10 -11.08
N HIS A 20 13.34 -2.95 -11.73
CA HIS A 20 12.28 -2.01 -11.35
C HIS A 20 11.22 -2.80 -10.59
N PRO A 21 11.33 -2.95 -9.25
CA PRO A 21 10.33 -3.69 -8.49
C PRO A 21 9.00 -2.95 -8.55
N VAL A 22 7.88 -3.67 -8.47
CA VAL A 22 6.57 -3.03 -8.33
C VAL A 22 6.38 -2.58 -6.88
N ALA A 23 5.73 -1.44 -6.66
CA ALA A 23 5.35 -0.95 -5.35
C ALA A 23 3.88 -0.55 -5.30
N LEU A 24 3.32 -0.56 -4.10
CA LEU A 24 2.02 0.05 -3.81
C LEU A 24 2.27 1.44 -3.25
N GLU A 25 1.69 2.47 -3.86
CA GLU A 25 1.75 3.84 -3.34
C GLU A 25 0.40 4.20 -2.72
N VAL A 26 0.43 4.62 -1.47
CA VAL A 26 -0.71 5.22 -0.79
C VAL A 26 -0.53 6.72 -0.72
N SER A 27 -1.58 7.48 -1.03
CA SER A 27 -1.67 8.93 -0.80
C SER A 27 -2.68 9.21 0.30
N ASN A 28 -2.30 10.06 1.25
CA ASN A 28 -3.11 10.43 2.39
C ASN A 28 -3.58 11.88 2.28
N PRO A 29 -4.81 12.15 1.80
CA PRO A 29 -5.32 13.51 1.69
C PRO A 29 -5.86 14.08 3.02
N THR A 30 -5.55 13.46 4.16
CA THR A 30 -6.11 13.82 5.47
C THR A 30 -5.07 14.51 6.36
N PRO A 31 -5.49 15.29 7.37
CA PRO A 31 -4.57 15.93 8.32
C PRO A 31 -4.08 14.99 9.44
N TYR A 32 -4.22 13.68 9.27
CA TYR A 32 -3.88 12.68 10.30
C TYR A 32 -2.88 11.67 9.76
N TYR A 33 -1.99 11.18 10.63
CA TYR A 33 -1.17 10.02 10.30
C TYR A 33 -2.05 8.77 10.21
N VAL A 34 -1.70 7.86 9.31
CA VAL A 34 -2.34 6.54 9.27
C VAL A 34 -1.27 5.47 9.38
N SER A 35 -1.38 4.63 10.41
CA SER A 35 -0.48 3.51 10.65
C SER A 35 -1.04 2.24 10.01
N PHE A 36 -0.17 1.49 9.33
CA PHE A 36 -0.47 0.21 8.71
C PHE A 36 0.26 -0.90 9.44
N GLY A 37 -0.50 -1.81 10.05
CA GLY A 37 0.04 -3.04 10.61
C GLY A 37 0.44 -4.05 9.54
N LYS A 38 -0.21 -3.99 8.37
CA LYS A 38 0.07 -4.86 7.22
C LYS A 38 -0.44 -4.21 5.93
N VAL A 39 0.30 -4.38 4.83
CA VAL A 39 -0.07 -4.01 3.46
C VAL A 39 0.25 -5.18 2.55
N GLU A 40 -0.69 -5.54 1.68
CA GLU A 40 -0.59 -6.66 0.76
C GLU A 40 -1.16 -6.26 -0.62
N GLY A 41 -0.50 -6.69 -1.70
CA GLY A 41 -0.99 -6.54 -3.06
C GLY A 41 -1.48 -7.88 -3.62
N GLU A 42 -2.65 -7.92 -4.24
CA GLU A 42 -3.12 -9.10 -4.97
C GLU A 42 -2.44 -9.16 -6.34
N VAL A 43 -1.65 -10.21 -6.56
CA VAL A 43 -0.91 -10.47 -7.79
C VAL A 43 -1.21 -11.88 -8.25
N GLY A 44 -1.81 -12.03 -9.44
CA GLY A 44 -2.13 -13.35 -10.01
C GLY A 44 -3.05 -14.21 -9.12
N GLY A 45 -3.93 -13.60 -8.33
CA GLY A 45 -4.85 -14.28 -7.41
C GLY A 45 -4.29 -14.61 -6.03
N ALA A 46 -3.05 -14.21 -5.72
CA ALA A 46 -2.44 -14.36 -4.41
C ALA A 46 -2.10 -13.00 -3.78
N PHE A 47 -2.23 -12.87 -2.46
CA PHE A 47 -1.79 -11.68 -1.74
C PHE A 47 -0.31 -11.78 -1.40
N VAL A 48 0.48 -10.82 -1.89
CA VAL A 48 1.91 -10.66 -1.61
C VAL A 48 2.08 -9.57 -0.57
N GLU A 49 2.80 -9.86 0.50
CA GLU A 49 3.04 -8.93 1.60
C GLU A 49 4.09 -7.87 1.22
N ALA A 50 3.73 -6.60 1.44
CA ALA A 50 4.59 -5.44 1.23
C ALA A 50 5.10 -4.82 2.56
N GLY A 51 4.83 -5.49 3.68
CA GLY A 51 5.20 -5.07 5.03
C GLY A 51 4.15 -4.16 5.68
N GLY A 52 4.61 -3.20 6.48
CA GLY A 52 3.80 -2.21 7.18
C GLY A 52 4.53 -0.88 7.29
N GLY A 53 3.91 0.11 7.93
CA GLY A 53 4.51 1.44 8.05
C GLY A 53 3.50 2.51 8.40
N MET A 54 3.81 3.75 8.05
CA MET A 54 2.96 4.90 8.34
C MET A 54 2.99 5.86 7.14
N VAL A 55 1.86 6.49 6.85
CA VAL A 55 1.79 7.60 5.89
C VAL A 55 1.46 8.89 6.63
N GLU A 56 2.20 9.94 6.31
CA GLU A 56 2.04 11.26 6.91
C GLU A 56 0.83 12.03 6.35
N PRO A 57 0.33 13.04 7.08
CA PRO A 57 -0.71 13.93 6.58
C PRO A 57 -0.32 14.58 5.25
N PHE A 58 -1.25 14.59 4.28
CA PHE A 58 -1.05 15.16 2.94
C PHE A 58 0.14 14.59 2.15
N GLY A 59 0.73 13.50 2.61
CA GLY A 59 1.89 12.85 2.00
C GLY A 59 1.54 11.57 1.27
N ALA A 60 2.59 10.87 0.83
CA ALA A 60 2.49 9.58 0.18
C ALA A 60 3.56 8.62 0.74
N GLN A 61 3.26 7.33 0.72
CA GLN A 61 4.19 6.28 1.15
C GLN A 61 4.18 5.13 0.14
N ARG A 62 5.37 4.57 -0.13
CA ARG A 62 5.54 3.43 -1.03
C ARG A 62 5.87 2.17 -0.25
N PHE A 63 5.21 1.08 -0.61
CA PHE A 63 5.43 -0.26 -0.09
C PHE A 63 5.91 -1.16 -1.24
N PRO A 64 7.22 -1.43 -1.36
CA PRO A 64 7.75 -2.33 -2.38
C PRO A 64 7.17 -3.74 -2.23
N LEU A 65 6.77 -4.36 -3.34
CA LEU A 65 6.30 -5.74 -3.38
C LEU A 65 7.48 -6.67 -3.73
N PRO A 66 8.03 -7.41 -2.75
CA PRO A 66 9.18 -8.25 -2.98
C PRO A 66 8.84 -9.40 -3.95
N GLY A 67 9.72 -9.63 -4.92
CA GLY A 67 9.57 -10.74 -5.87
C GLY A 67 8.51 -10.53 -6.96
N VAL A 68 7.79 -9.40 -6.97
CA VAL A 68 6.80 -9.08 -8.01
C VAL A 68 7.47 -8.40 -9.19
N MET A 69 7.31 -8.97 -10.38
CA MET A 69 7.82 -8.38 -11.62
C MET A 69 6.87 -7.30 -12.16
N PRO A 70 7.36 -6.30 -12.93
CA PRO A 70 6.52 -5.30 -13.59
C PRO A 70 5.39 -5.83 -14.47
N SER A 71 5.58 -7.03 -15.05
CA SER A 71 4.56 -7.73 -15.84
C SER A 71 3.39 -8.24 -15.00
N GLN A 72 3.54 -8.33 -13.69
CA GLN A 72 2.57 -8.85 -12.74
C GLN A 72 1.97 -7.69 -11.93
N ARG A 73 1.28 -6.78 -12.62
CA ARG A 73 0.68 -5.61 -11.96
C ARG A 73 -0.37 -6.04 -10.94
N PRO A 74 -0.28 -5.58 -9.67
CA PRO A 74 -1.29 -5.85 -8.69
C PRO A 74 -2.59 -5.11 -9.05
N THR A 75 -3.72 -5.76 -8.80
CA THR A 75 -5.06 -5.24 -9.13
C THR A 75 -5.82 -4.75 -7.90
N THR A 76 -5.46 -5.30 -6.74
CA THR A 76 -6.11 -5.04 -5.45
C THR A 76 -5.05 -4.81 -4.39
N VAL A 77 -5.33 -3.94 -3.43
CA VAL A 77 -4.58 -3.82 -2.18
C VAL A 77 -5.46 -4.23 -1.01
N ARG A 78 -4.88 -4.99 -0.07
CA ARG A 78 -5.45 -5.25 1.24
C ARG A 78 -4.53 -4.69 2.30
N TYR A 79 -5.07 -3.88 3.20
CA TYR A 79 -4.27 -3.23 4.23
C TYR A 79 -5.00 -3.23 5.57
N MET A 80 -4.22 -3.30 6.64
CA MET A 80 -4.69 -3.25 8.02
C MET A 80 -4.26 -1.92 8.64
N THR A 81 -5.22 -1.08 9.01
CA THR A 81 -4.94 0.18 9.72
C THR A 81 -5.03 0.01 11.22
N ILE A 82 -4.24 0.82 11.93
CA ILE A 82 -4.31 0.99 13.37
C ILE A 82 -4.68 2.45 13.61
N ASP A 83 -5.85 2.68 14.22
CA ASP A 83 -6.27 4.03 14.60
C ASP A 83 -5.65 4.48 15.94
N ASP A 84 -5.84 5.75 16.30
CA ASP A 84 -5.27 6.36 17.51
C ASP A 84 -5.78 5.73 18.82
N TYR A 85 -6.85 4.94 18.77
CA TYR A 85 -7.40 4.20 19.92
C TYR A 85 -6.91 2.75 19.96
N GLY A 86 -6.00 2.36 19.06
CA GLY A 86 -5.51 0.99 18.91
C GLY A 86 -6.48 0.06 18.18
N GLY A 87 -7.58 0.60 17.65
CA GLY A 87 -8.53 -0.11 16.82
C GLY A 87 -7.90 -0.59 15.53
N ARG A 88 -8.22 -1.83 15.13
CA ARG A 88 -7.62 -2.52 13.99
C ARG A 88 -8.68 -2.83 12.95
N SER A 89 -8.48 -2.33 11.72
CA SER A 89 -9.43 -2.48 10.62
C SER A 89 -8.72 -2.99 9.36
N THR A 90 -9.25 -4.05 8.74
CA THR A 90 -8.73 -4.57 7.46
C THR A 90 -9.62 -4.10 6.33
N ILE A 91 -9.04 -3.44 5.34
CA ILE A 91 -9.72 -2.86 4.19
C ILE A 91 -9.13 -3.45 2.91
N THR A 92 -10.00 -3.79 1.96
CA THR A 92 -9.62 -4.22 0.62
C THR A 92 -10.10 -3.17 -0.40
N LYS A 93 -9.20 -2.69 -1.26
CA LYS A 93 -9.50 -1.70 -2.30
C LYS A 93 -8.92 -2.14 -3.64
N LYS A 94 -9.66 -1.91 -4.71
CA LYS A 94 -9.10 -1.98 -6.07
C LYS A 94 -8.09 -0.85 -6.24
N LEU A 95 -6.97 -1.16 -6.88
CA LEU A 95 -5.96 -0.18 -7.24
C LEU A 95 -6.46 0.62 -8.44
N THR A 96 -6.31 1.93 -8.38
CA THR A 96 -6.45 2.79 -9.57
C THR A 96 -5.15 2.77 -10.36
N ASP A 97 -5.27 2.74 -11.69
CA ASP A 97 -4.15 2.86 -12.62
C ASP A 97 -3.56 4.29 -12.60
#